data_AF-W0JXE8-F1
#
_entry.id   AF-W0JXE8-F1
#
_cell.length_a   1.000
_cell.length_b   1.000
_cell.length_c   1.000
_cell.angle_alpha   90.00
_cell.angle_beta   90.00
_cell.angle_gamma   90.00
#
_symmetry.space_group_name_H-M   'P 1'
#
loop_
_entity.id
_entity.type
_entity.pdbx_description
1 polymer ?
#
loop_
_entity_poly.entity_id
_entity_poly.type
_entity_poly.pdbx_seq_one_letter_code
_entity_poly.pdbx_strand_id
1 'polypeptide(L)'
;MTFEKQSPLMGFQEVIAPKSMDQILFVVVLWIFSNLAITAVTDSSLLRWELLISTAGILAWVLWGVQYRLEKFQQERYERNQR
;
A
#
# COMPACT_ATOMS: atom_id res chain seq x y z
N MET A 1 -6.27 -23.21 -28.22
CA MET A 1 -5.91 -23.29 -26.79
C MET A 1 -4.70 -22.40 -26.57
N THR A 2 -4.93 -21.10 -26.41
CA THR A 2 -3.88 -20.13 -26.07
C THR A 2 -3.66 -20.20 -24.57
N PHE A 3 -2.52 -20.78 -24.18
CA PHE A 3 -1.99 -20.65 -22.83
C PHE A 3 -1.70 -19.17 -22.60
N GLU A 4 -2.65 -18.45 -21.98
CA GLU A 4 -2.34 -17.22 -21.28
C GLU A 4 -1.27 -17.56 -20.25
N LYS A 5 -0.07 -17.07 -20.54
CA LYS A 5 1.04 -17.03 -19.62
C LYS A 5 0.59 -16.14 -18.46
N GLN A 6 -0.10 -16.73 -17.47
CA GLN A 6 -0.41 -16.10 -16.20
C GLN A 6 0.93 -15.70 -15.59
N SER A 7 1.31 -14.43 -15.81
CA SER A 7 2.52 -13.86 -15.27
C SER A 7 2.38 -13.92 -13.76
N PRO A 8 3.19 -14.70 -13.03
CA PRO A 8 3.05 -14.88 -11.59
C PRO A 8 3.18 -13.55 -10.82
N LEU A 9 3.70 -12.51 -11.47
CA LEU A 9 3.79 -11.13 -10.96
C LEU A 9 2.41 -10.46 -10.79
N MET A 10 1.42 -10.75 -11.63
CA MET A 10 0.07 -10.16 -11.51
C MET A 10 -0.64 -10.63 -10.24
N GLY A 11 -0.50 -11.91 -9.88
CA GLY A 11 -1.10 -12.45 -8.66
C GLY A 11 -0.49 -11.88 -7.37
N PHE A 12 0.84 -11.69 -7.34
CA PHE A 12 1.50 -11.09 -6.16
C PHE A 12 1.15 -9.61 -5.97
N GLN A 13 1.01 -8.86 -7.06
CA GLN A 13 0.56 -7.47 -6.98
C GLN A 13 -0.89 -7.39 -6.46
N GLU A 14 -1.81 -8.25 -6.88
CA GLU A 14 -3.19 -8.24 -6.36
C GLU A 14 -3.30 -8.67 -4.88
N VAL A 15 -2.36 -9.48 -4.39
CA VAL A 15 -2.35 -9.94 -3.00
C VAL A 15 -1.81 -8.86 -2.06
N ILE A 16 -0.81 -8.09 -2.50
CA ILE A 16 -0.09 -7.12 -1.66
C ILE A 16 -0.59 -5.68 -1.88
N ALA A 17 -1.13 -5.37 -3.07
CA ALA A 17 -1.68 -4.06 -3.34
C ALA A 17 -3.00 -3.85 -2.59
N PRO A 18 -3.28 -2.62 -2.13
CA PRO A 18 -4.50 -2.32 -1.41
C PRO A 18 -5.76 -2.55 -2.26
N LYS A 19 -6.69 -3.33 -1.71
CA LYS A 19 -7.98 -3.65 -2.34
C LYS A 19 -8.99 -2.53 -2.24
N SER A 20 -8.80 -1.58 -1.33
CA SER A 20 -9.64 -0.38 -1.19
C SER A 20 -8.85 0.82 -0.66
N MET A 21 -9.36 2.03 -0.90
CA MET A 21 -8.81 3.26 -0.29
C MET A 21 -8.99 3.23 1.23
N ASP A 22 -10.11 2.69 1.70
CA ASP A 22 -10.39 2.51 3.13
C ASP A 22 -9.37 1.58 3.80
N GLN A 23 -8.88 0.56 3.10
CA GLN A 23 -7.82 -0.32 3.60
C GLN A 23 -6.49 0.44 3.78
N ILE A 24 -6.15 1.33 2.84
CA ILE A 24 -4.96 2.19 2.96
C ILE A 24 -5.10 3.09 4.19
N LEU A 25 -6.24 3.77 4.32
CA LEU A 25 -6.52 4.64 5.46
C LEU A 25 -6.48 3.87 6.78
N PHE A 26 -7.07 2.68 6.83
CA PHE A 26 -7.06 1.83 8.02
C PHE A 26 -5.64 1.46 8.44
N VAL A 27 -4.79 1.02 7.49
CA VAL A 27 -3.39 0.67 7.76
C VAL A 27 -2.60 1.90 8.25
N VAL A 28 -2.80 3.07 7.63
CA VAL A 28 -2.13 4.31 8.04
C VAL A 28 -2.56 4.74 9.43
N VAL A 29 -3.85 4.67 9.75
CA VAL A 29 -4.37 5.02 11.08
C VAL A 29 -3.82 4.05 12.14
N LEU A 30 -3.87 2.74 11.88
CA LEU A 30 -3.32 1.72 12.78
C LEU A 30 -1.82 1.93 13.01
N TRP A 31 -1.08 2.31 11.97
CA TRP A 31 0.34 2.64 12.04
C TRP A 31 0.60 3.85 12.96
N ILE A 32 -0.17 4.93 12.79
CA ILE A 32 -0.03 6.15 13.62
C ILE A 32 -0.27 5.82 15.09
N PHE A 33 -1.34 5.08 15.41
CA PHE A 33 -1.62 4.65 16.78
C PHE A 33 -0.51 3.78 17.37
N SER A 34 0.04 2.86 16.57
CA SER A 34 1.14 1.99 17.00
C SER A 34 2.40 2.80 17.32
N ASN A 35 2.75 3.77 16.47
CA ASN A 35 3.90 4.65 16.71
C ASN A 35 3.71 5.55 17.93
N LEU A 36 2.51 6.08 18.13
CA LEU A 36 2.16 6.86 19.32
C LEU A 36 2.32 6.01 20.58
N ALA A 37 1.82 4.78 20.57
CA ALA A 37 1.97 3.87 21.69
C ALA A 37 3.45 3.58 21.98
N ILE A 38 4.23 3.17 20.98
CA ILE A 38 5.66 2.85 21.14
C ILE A 38 6.45 4.05 21.67
N THR A 39 6.18 5.24 21.14
CA THR A 39 6.83 6.49 21.56
C THR A 39 6.45 6.89 22.98
N ALA A 40 5.22 6.61 23.41
CA ALA A 40 4.77 6.92 24.77
C ALA A 40 5.42 6.04 25.84
N VAL A 41 5.81 4.80 25.50
CA VAL A 41 6.47 3.88 26.45
C VAL A 41 8.00 3.86 26.33
N THR A 42 8.58 4.45 25.27
CA THR A 42 10.01 4.25 24.99
C THR A 42 10.76 5.55 24.67
N ASP A 43 11.81 5.82 25.46
CA ASP A 43 12.72 6.94 25.28
C ASP A 43 14.03 6.59 24.55
N SER A 44 14.12 5.41 23.92
CA SER A 44 15.38 4.97 23.30
C SER A 44 15.58 5.57 21.91
N SER A 45 16.79 6.08 21.66
CA SER A 45 17.21 6.65 20.38
C SER A 45 17.25 5.61 19.25
N LEU A 46 17.45 4.33 19.58
CA LEU A 46 17.47 3.23 18.62
C LEU A 46 16.06 3.01 18.01
N LEU A 47 15.02 3.04 18.84
CA LEU A 47 13.64 2.86 18.37
C LEU A 47 13.19 4.01 17.46
N ARG A 48 13.70 5.22 17.65
CA ARG A 48 13.43 6.34 16.72
C ARG A 48 13.92 6.05 15.30
N TRP A 49 15.05 5.37 15.14
CA TRP A 49 15.55 4.97 13.82
C TRP A 49 14.72 3.87 13.18
N GLU A 50 14.30 2.87 13.96
CA GLU A 50 13.37 1.84 13.47
C GLU A 50 12.02 2.43 13.05
N LEU A 51 11.50 3.37 13.84
CA LEU A 51 10.28 4.12 13.52
C LEU A 51 10.43 4.92 12.22
N LEU A 52 11.58 5.55 11.97
CA LEU A 52 11.86 6.29 10.73
C LEU A 52 11.87 5.36 9.52
N ILE A 53 12.61 4.24 9.60
CA ILE A 53 12.70 3.25 8.51
C ILE A 53 11.31 2.67 8.21
N SER A 54 10.57 2.30 9.24
CA SER A 54 9.24 1.72 9.06
C SER A 54 8.22 2.74 8.54
N THR A 55 8.32 3.99 8.97
CA THR A 55 7.49 5.08 8.43
C THR A 55 7.79 5.33 6.95
N ALA A 56 9.06 5.32 6.55
CA ALA A 56 9.44 5.42 5.14
C ALA A 56 8.91 4.24 4.31
N GLY A 57 8.95 3.02 4.86
CA GLY A 57 8.39 1.83 4.22
C GLY A 57 6.88 1.93 3.98
N ILE A 58 6.12 2.38 4.98
CA ILE A 58 4.68 2.57 4.84
C ILE A 58 4.34 3.69 3.86
N LEU A 59 5.09 4.79 3.87
CA LEU A 59 4.93 5.86 2.88
C LEU A 59 5.12 5.34 1.45
N ALA A 60 6.18 4.55 1.20
CA ALA A 60 6.42 3.93 -0.09
C ALA A 60 5.26 3.00 -0.51
N TRP A 61 4.76 2.18 0.43
CA TRP A 61 3.63 1.28 0.18
C TRP A 61 2.33 2.04 -0.11
N VAL A 62 2.04 3.12 0.62
CA VAL A 62 0.86 3.98 0.40
C VAL A 62 0.94 4.64 -0.97
N LEU A 63 2.07 5.25 -1.31
CA LEU A 63 2.26 5.90 -2.62
C LEU A 63 2.09 4.91 -3.76
N TRP A 64 2.73 3.75 -3.66
CA TRP A 64 2.60 2.68 -4.65
C TRP A 64 1.14 2.18 -4.76
N GLY A 65 0.47 1.98 -3.63
CA GLY A 65 -0.92 1.54 -3.58
C GLY A 65 -1.89 2.56 -4.18
N VAL A 66 -1.72 3.85 -3.89
CA VAL A 66 -2.53 4.93 -4.46
C VAL A 66 -2.29 5.03 -5.97
N GLN A 67 -1.04 4.96 -6.41
CA GLN A 67 -0.71 5.01 -7.84
C GLN A 67 -1.32 3.82 -8.61
N TYR A 68 -1.18 2.60 -8.09
CA TYR A 68 -1.78 1.41 -8.69
C TYR A 68 -3.31 1.55 -8.86
N ARG A 69 -3.97 2.14 -7.85
CA ARG A 69 -5.42 2.39 -7.89
C ARG A 69 -5.80 3.44 -8.93
N LEU A 70 -5.03 4.52 -9.03
CA LEU A 70 -5.20 5.55 -10.04
C LEU A 70 -5.09 4.98 -11.46
N GLU A 71 -4.06 4.17 -11.71
CA GLU A 71 -3.84 3.51 -13.01
C GLU A 71 -5.03 2.58 -13.36
N LYS A 72 -5.49 1.76 -12.41
CA LYS A 72 -6.65 0.89 -12.60
C LYS A 72 -7.93 1.68 -12.89
N PHE A 73 -8.18 2.78 -12.17
CA PHE A 73 -9.34 3.64 -12.40
C PHE A 73 -9.33 4.31 -13.77
N GLN A 74 -8.16 4.74 -14.23
CA GLN A 74 -8.01 5.32 -15.57
C GLN A 74 -8.28 4.27 -16.64
N GLN A 75 -7.75 3.05 -16.47
CA GLN A 75 -7.97 1.94 -17.39
C GLN A 75 -9.46 1.57 -17.51
N GLU A 76 -10.17 1.46 -16.38
CA GLU A 76 -11.62 1.21 -16.37
C GLU A 76 -12.42 2.32 -17.08
N ARG A 77 -11.99 3.59 -16.96
CA ARG A 77 -12.61 4.73 -17.67
C ARG A 77 -12.37 4.68 -19.18
N TYR A 78 -11.14 4.35 -19.60
CA TYR A 78 -10.80 4.21 -21.02
C TYR A 78 -11.61 3.09 -21.69
N GLU A 79 -11.73 1.93 -21.04
CA GLU A 79 -12.51 0.81 -21.57
C GLU A 79 -14.01 1.13 -21.65
N ARG A 80 -14.53 1.95 -20.72
CA ARG A 80 -15.94 2.37 -20.72
C ARG A 80 -16.26 3.44 -21.77
N ASN A 81 -15.28 4.25 -22.18
CA ASN A 81 -15.45 5.25 -23.24
C ASN A 81 -15.26 4.67 -24.67
N GLN A 82 -14.70 3.47 -24.80
CA GLN A 82 -14.57 2.77 -26.09
C GLN A 82 -15.73 1.82 -26.42
N ARG A 83 -16.68 1.64 -25.49
CA ARG A 83 -17.97 0.95 -25.72
C ARG A 83 -19.06 1.98 -25.94
#